data_AF-A0A521GJT3-F1
#
_entry.id   AF-A0A521GJT3-F1
#
_cell.length_a   1.000
_cell.length_b   1.000
_cell.length_c   1.000
_cell.angle_alpha   90.00
_cell.angle_beta   90.00
_cell.angle_gamma   90.00
#
_symmetry.space_group_name_H-M   'P 1'
#
loop_
_entity.id
_entity.type
_entity.pdbx_description
1 polymer ?
#
loop_
_entity_poly.entity_id
_entity_poly.type
_entity_poly.pdbx_seq_one_letter_code
_entity_poly.pdbx_strand_id
1 'polypeptide(L)'
;MKRNLIQGSLIVAVGFLATACDYQKYNTIRQMDVRENDPYIYGVNKDSAAVQSKNKYTPRPELEERTQKIREKLYGAGTIGEGA
;
A
#
# COMPACT_ATOMS: atom_id res chain seq x y z
N MET A 1 43.38 19.15 -17.34
CA MET A 1 43.12 18.51 -16.03
C MET A 1 41.88 19.07 -15.31
N LYS A 2 41.72 20.39 -15.14
CA LYS A 2 40.58 20.99 -14.42
C LYS A 2 39.19 20.61 -14.98
N ARG A 3 39.04 20.54 -16.32
CA ARG A 3 37.77 20.19 -16.98
C ARG A 3 37.33 18.74 -16.72
N ASN A 4 38.29 17.82 -16.68
CA ASN A 4 38.04 16.40 -16.42
C ASN A 4 37.72 16.15 -14.93
N LEU A 5 38.32 16.95 -14.03
CA LEU A 5 37.99 16.96 -12.61
C LEU A 5 36.57 17.48 -12.35
N ILE A 6 36.16 18.55 -13.03
CA ILE A 6 34.80 19.11 -12.92
C ILE A 6 33.76 18.13 -13.49
N GLN A 7 34.04 17.50 -14.64
CA GLN A 7 33.14 16.49 -15.20
C GLN A 7 33.03 15.26 -14.28
N GLY A 8 34.14 14.82 -13.68
CA GLY A 8 34.13 13.74 -12.70
C GLY A 8 33.30 14.05 -11.46
N SER A 9 33.45 15.26 -10.88
CA SER A 9 32.68 15.65 -9.69
C SER A 9 31.18 15.79 -9.98
N LEU A 10 30.82 16.22 -11.19
CA LEU A 10 29.42 16.36 -11.61
C LEU A 10 28.73 15.00 -11.75
N ILE A 11 29.43 14.00 -12.31
CA ILE A 11 28.92 12.62 -12.41
C ILE A 11 28.70 12.02 -11.02
N VAL A 12 29.65 12.22 -10.10
CA VAL A 12 29.53 11.75 -8.72
C VAL A 12 28.35 12.43 -8.01
N ALA A 13 28.20 13.75 -8.16
CA ALA A 13 27.10 14.49 -7.54
C ALA A 13 25.72 14.05 -8.06
N VAL A 14 25.58 13.79 -9.36
CA VAL A 14 24.33 13.29 -9.96
C VAL A 14 24.02 11.86 -9.47
N GLY A 15 25.04 11.01 -9.31
CA GLY A 15 24.88 9.67 -8.73
C GLY A 15 24.32 9.70 -7.30
N PHE A 16 24.82 10.59 -6.45
CA PHE A 16 24.32 10.74 -5.07
C PHE A 16 22.90 11.32 -5.01
N LEU A 17 22.53 12.23 -5.91
CA LEU A 17 21.17 12.77 -5.97
C LEU A 17 20.15 11.72 -6.44
N ALA A 18 20.53 10.85 -7.38
CA ALA A 18 19.66 9.76 -7.84
C ALA A 18 19.35 8.77 -6.72
N THR A 19 20.34 8.37 -5.91
CA THR A 19 20.12 7.45 -4.78
C THR A 19 19.35 8.10 -3.63
N ALA A 20 19.51 9.42 -3.43
CA ALA A 20 18.75 10.15 -2.42
C ALA A 20 17.27 10.35 -2.81
N CYS A 21 16.97 10.57 -4.10
CA CYS A 21 15.59 10.69 -4.58
C CYS A 21 14.78 9.40 -4.39
N ASP A 22 15.39 8.22 -4.58
CA ASP A 22 14.71 6.94 -4.32
C ASP A 22 14.41 6.73 -2.82
N TYR A 23 15.27 7.24 -1.92
CA TYR A 23 15.05 7.21 -0.48
C TYR A 23 13.89 8.12 -0.04
N GLN A 24 13.79 9.34 -0.61
CA GLN A 24 12.79 10.32 -0.19
C GLN A 24 11.42 10.16 -0.85
N LYS A 25 11.33 9.68 -2.10
CA LYS A 25 10.07 9.64 -2.85
C LYS A 25 9.00 8.73 -2.24
N TYR A 26 9.40 7.74 -1.44
CA TYR A 26 8.48 6.77 -0.86
C TYR A 26 8.39 6.81 0.67
N ASN A 27 9.18 7.64 1.39
CA ASN A 27 9.29 7.69 2.87
C ASN A 27 9.05 6.33 3.55
N THR A 28 9.58 5.29 2.92
CA THR A 28 9.49 3.92 3.36
C THR A 28 10.94 3.57 3.49
N ILE A 29 11.42 3.53 4.73
CA ILE A 29 12.60 2.73 5.02
C ILE A 29 12.24 1.36 4.45
N ARG A 30 12.85 0.99 3.32
CA ARG A 30 12.71 -0.35 2.74
C ARG A 30 13.41 -1.28 3.71
N GLN A 31 12.73 -1.60 4.80
CA GLN A 31 13.17 -2.62 5.72
C GLN A 31 13.23 -3.89 4.91
N MET A 32 14.41 -4.49 4.84
CA MET A 32 14.58 -5.78 4.21
C MET A 32 13.68 -6.76 4.94
N ASP A 33 12.66 -7.26 4.25
CA ASP A 33 11.78 -8.28 4.80
C ASP A 33 12.52 -9.61 4.75
N VAL A 34 13.19 -9.94 5.86
CA VAL A 34 13.92 -11.21 6.00
C VAL A 34 13.01 -12.44 5.95
N ARG A 35 11.70 -12.26 5.99
CA ARG A 35 10.69 -13.31 5.87
C ARG A 35 9.87 -13.14 4.60
N GLU A 36 10.36 -12.39 3.62
CA GLU A 36 9.69 -12.25 2.33
C GLU A 36 9.47 -13.65 1.75
N ASN A 37 8.20 -13.97 1.48
CA ASN A 37 7.71 -15.29 1.06
C ASN A 37 7.54 -16.37 2.17
N ASP A 38 7.66 -16.03 3.45
CA ASP A 38 7.32 -16.96 4.54
C ASP A 38 5.79 -17.19 4.56
N PRO A 39 5.32 -18.41 4.23
CA PRO A 39 3.90 -18.70 4.16
C PRO A 39 3.23 -18.62 5.54
N TYR A 40 3.94 -18.82 6.65
CA TYR A 40 3.35 -18.71 7.99
C TYR A 40 3.05 -17.27 8.39
N ILE A 41 3.79 -16.30 7.83
CA ILE A 41 3.61 -14.87 8.09
C ILE A 41 2.65 -14.24 7.09
N TYR A 42 2.78 -14.61 5.82
CA TYR A 42 2.00 -14.04 4.73
C TYR A 42 0.77 -14.85 4.34
N GLY A 43 0.55 -15.96 5.05
CA GLY A 43 -0.67 -16.75 4.99
C GLY A 43 -0.50 -18.07 4.26
N VAL A 44 -0.57 -19.18 5.00
CA VAL A 44 -0.44 -20.54 4.46
C VAL A 44 -1.73 -20.94 3.74
N ASN A 45 -2.87 -20.50 4.27
CA ASN A 45 -4.20 -20.86 3.82
C ASN A 45 -4.90 -19.64 3.22
N LYS A 46 -5.82 -19.89 2.28
CA LYS A 46 -6.64 -18.84 1.61
C LYS A 46 -7.41 -17.96 2.60
N ASP A 47 -7.76 -18.52 3.75
CA ASP A 47 -8.52 -17.85 4.79
C ASP A 47 -7.64 -17.07 5.78
N SER A 48 -6.33 -17.02 5.59
CA SER A 48 -5.44 -16.21 6.44
C SER A 48 -5.69 -14.71 6.22
N ALA A 49 -5.66 -13.93 7.30
CA ALA A 49 -5.87 -12.48 7.24
C ALA A 49 -4.89 -11.77 6.28
N ALA A 50 -3.65 -12.26 6.21
CA ALA A 50 -2.63 -11.74 5.30
C ALA A 50 -2.96 -11.98 3.82
N VAL A 51 -3.60 -13.11 3.47
CA VAL A 51 -4.07 -13.37 2.10
C VAL A 51 -5.36 -12.59 1.83
N GLN A 52 -6.30 -12.57 2.76
CA GLN A 52 -7.57 -11.86 2.59
C GLN A 52 -7.39 -10.35 2.38
N SER A 53 -6.47 -9.72 3.11
CA SER A 53 -6.19 -8.28 2.97
C SER A 53 -5.60 -7.88 1.62
N LYS A 54 -5.00 -8.82 0.88
CA LYS A 54 -4.47 -8.60 -0.47
C LYS A 54 -5.56 -8.70 -1.55
N ASN A 55 -6.67 -9.38 -1.26
CA ASN A 55 -7.75 -9.55 -2.22
C ASN A 55 -8.43 -8.21 -2.49
N LYS A 56 -8.56 -7.87 -3.78
CA LYS A 56 -9.36 -6.73 -4.23
C LYS A 56 -10.69 -7.26 -4.75
N TYR A 57 -11.78 -6.77 -4.17
CA TYR A 57 -13.12 -7.11 -4.62
C TYR A 57 -13.64 -6.02 -5.55
N THR A 58 -14.18 -6.43 -6.69
CA THR A 58 -14.87 -5.49 -7.59
C THR A 58 -16.03 -4.85 -6.83
N PRO A 59 -16.19 -3.52 -6.87
CA PRO A 59 -17.36 -2.87 -6.29
C PRO A 59 -18.64 -3.43 -6.86
N ARG A 60 -19.60 -3.71 -5.97
CA ARG A 60 -20.91 -4.27 -6.30
C ARG A 60 -22.00 -3.33 -5.78
N PRO A 61 -22.32 -2.24 -6.52
CA PRO A 61 -23.22 -1.19 -6.05
C PRO A 61 -24.62 -1.72 -5.72
N GLU A 62 -25.05 -2.83 -6.31
CA GLU A 62 -26.32 -3.48 -5.99
C GLU A 62 -26.38 -3.99 -4.54
N LEU A 63 -25.23 -4.23 -3.91
CA LEU A 63 -25.16 -4.64 -2.50
C LEU A 63 -25.35 -3.47 -1.55
N GLU A 64 -25.06 -2.23 -1.96
CA GLU A 64 -25.23 -1.05 -1.11
C GLU A 64 -26.71 -0.83 -0.78
N GLU A 65 -27.58 -0.89 -1.80
CA GLU A 65 -29.03 -0.77 -1.62
C GLU A 65 -29.58 -1.89 -0.71
N ARG A 66 -29.12 -3.12 -0.92
CA ARG A 66 -29.51 -4.26 -0.09
C ARG A 66 -29.04 -4.07 1.36
N THR A 67 -27.83 -3.57 1.56
CA THR A 67 -27.24 -3.34 2.88
C THR A 67 -28.00 -2.23 3.61
N GLN A 68 -28.38 -1.17 2.90
CA GLN A 68 -29.19 -0.07 3.43
C GLN A 68 -30.57 -0.60 3.90
N LYS A 69 -31.26 -1.40 3.08
CA LYS A 69 -32.53 -2.04 3.46
C LYS A 69 -32.40 -2.94 4.68
N ILE A 70 -31.31 -3.69 4.79
CA ILE A 70 -31.05 -4.54 5.97
C ILE A 70 -30.79 -3.69 7.21
N ARG A 71 -29.97 -2.64 7.10
CA ARG A 71 -29.71 -1.69 8.19
C ARG A 71 -31.01 -1.07 8.69
N GLU A 72 -31.84 -0.57 7.79
CA GLU A 72 -33.13 0.04 8.13
C GLU A 72 -34.05 -0.96 8.85
N LYS A 73 -34.05 -2.23 8.43
CA LYS A 73 -34.82 -3.28 9.12
C LYS A 73 -34.32 -3.56 10.54
N LEU A 74 -33.01 -3.45 10.78
CA LEU A 74 -32.41 -3.76 12.06
C LEU A 74 -32.40 -2.58 13.04
N TYR A 75 -32.23 -1.36 12.53
CA TYR A 75 -31.95 -0.17 13.34
C TYR A 75 -32.92 1.01 13.11
N GLY A 76 -33.86 0.88 12.17
CA GLY A 76 -34.75 1.98 11.78
C GLY A 76 -34.13 2.93 10.76
N ALA A 77 -34.82 4.04 10.48
CA ALA A 77 -34.37 5.03 9.49
C ALA A 77 -33.01 5.63 9.87
N GLY A 78 -32.08 5.67 8.92
CA GLY A 78 -30.73 6.22 9.09
C GLY A 78 -29.83 5.86 7.91
N THR A 79 -28.65 6.47 7.79
CA THR A 79 -27.77 6.24 6.62
C THR A 79 -26.50 5.47 6.96
N ILE A 80 -25.94 4.72 6.01
CA ILE A 80 -24.70 3.94 6.20
C ILE A 80 -23.50 4.81 6.64
N GLY A 81 -23.52 6.12 6.36
CA GLY A 81 -22.44 7.06 6.70
C GLY A 81 -22.43 7.56 8.15
N GLU A 82 -23.50 7.30 8.91
CA GLU A 82 -23.55 7.57 10.34
C GLU A 82 -23.06 6.31 11.06
N GLY A 83 -21.79 6.34 11.47
CA GLY A 83 -21.23 5.31 12.35
C GLY A 83 -22.09 5.17 13.60
N ALA A 84 -22.17 3.94 14.12
CA ALA A 84 -22.82 3.64 15.39
C ALA A 84 -22.16 4.39 16.56
#